data_AF-A0A923JC51-F1
#
_entry.id   AF-A0A923JC51-F1
#
_cell.length_a   1.000
_cell.length_b   1.000
_cell.length_c   1.000
_cell.angle_alpha   90.00
_cell.angle_beta   90.00
_cell.angle_gamma   90.00
#
_symmetry.space_group_name_H-M   'P 1'
#
loop_
_entity.id
_entity.type
_entity.pdbx_description
1 polymer ?
#
loop_
_entity_poly.entity_id
_entity_poly.type
_entity_poly.pdbx_seq_one_letter_code
_entity_poly.pdbx_strand_id
1 'polypeptide(L)'
;MNAHERRRLSALRADRETILAAAAALRRDAIQAHHTGLLARPEQAFGMASILELLALRTADLDPHVRDHVVRIAREMTGDGMDRPTVRRTRRR
;
A
#
# COMPACT_ATOMS: atom_id res chain seq x y z
N MET A 1 -4.88 11.60 26.70
CA MET A 1 -4.76 11.52 25.22
C MET A 1 -6.01 12.13 24.59
N ASN A 2 -5.85 13.24 23.86
CA ASN A 2 -6.98 14.00 23.31
C ASN A 2 -7.61 13.27 22.10
N ALA A 3 -8.87 13.53 21.80
CA ALA A 3 -9.59 12.84 20.71
C ALA A 3 -8.88 12.96 19.34
N HIS A 4 -8.26 14.12 19.06
CA HIS A 4 -7.47 14.35 17.85
C HIS A 4 -6.24 13.44 17.76
N GLU A 5 -5.51 13.27 18.87
CA GLU A 5 -4.32 12.41 18.90
C GLU A 5 -4.71 10.94 18.72
N ARG A 6 -5.85 10.52 19.29
CA ARG A 6 -6.40 9.17 19.06
C ARG A 6 -6.71 8.92 17.59
N ARG A 7 -7.35 9.90 16.93
CA ARG A 7 -7.66 9.81 15.49
C ARG A 7 -6.39 9.74 14.65
N ARG A 8 -5.39 10.57 14.97
CA ARG A 8 -4.09 10.57 14.27
C ARG A 8 -3.38 9.22 14.39
N LEU A 9 -3.28 8.66 15.59
CA LEU A 9 -2.66 7.34 15.80
C LEU A 9 -3.44 6.23 15.09
N SER A 10 -4.78 6.29 15.09
CA SER A 10 -5.61 5.34 14.36
C SER A 10 -5.37 5.40 12.86
N ALA A 11 -5.25 6.60 12.28
CA ALA A 11 -4.94 6.77 10.86
C ALA A 11 -3.56 6.19 10.50
N LEU A 12 -2.53 6.49 11.29
CA LEU A 12 -1.18 5.96 11.08
C LEU A 12 -1.13 4.43 11.17
N ARG A 13 -1.92 3.82 12.06
CA ARG A 13 -2.04 2.35 12.14
C ARG A 13 -2.70 1.77 10.89
N ALA A 14 -3.79 2.36 10.44
CA ALA A 14 -4.47 1.92 9.22
C ALA A 14 -3.57 2.06 7.98
N ASP A 15 -2.82 3.16 7.87
CA ASP A 15 -1.83 3.36 6.80
C ASP A 15 -0.75 2.27 6.82
N ARG A 16 -0.18 2.01 8.00
CA ARG A 16 0.81 0.94 8.19
C ARG A 16 0.26 -0.43 7.78
N GLU A 17 -0.95 -0.78 8.23
CA GLU A 17 -1.60 -2.06 7.91
C GLU A 17 -1.85 -2.21 6.42
N THR A 18 -2.28 -1.12 5.75
CA THR A 18 -2.47 -1.09 4.29
C THR A 18 -1.15 -1.41 3.55
N ILE A 19 -0.05 -0.77 3.95
CA ILE A 19 1.26 -0.99 3.33
C ILE A 19 1.75 -2.43 3.56
N LEU A 20 1.59 -2.96 4.78
CA LEU A 20 1.96 -4.35 5.10
C LEU A 20 1.12 -5.37 4.32
N ALA A 21 -0.18 -5.10 4.13
CA ALA A 21 -1.04 -5.96 3.33
C ALA A 21 -0.57 -6.03 1.87
N ALA A 22 -0.17 -4.89 1.28
CA ALA A 22 0.40 -4.83 -0.06
C ALA A 22 1.74 -5.58 -0.18
N ALA A 23 2.63 -5.43 0.80
CA ALA A 23 3.89 -6.17 0.85
C ALA A 23 3.66 -7.68 0.91
N ALA A 24 2.71 -8.13 1.75
CA ALA A 24 2.35 -9.53 1.87
C ALA A 24 1.71 -10.08 0.59
N ALA A 25 0.84 -9.30 -0.06
CA ALA A 25 0.24 -9.66 -1.36
C ALA A 25 1.32 -9.86 -2.43
N LEU A 26 2.22 -8.89 -2.58
CA LEU A 26 3.32 -8.96 -3.55
C LEU A 26 4.17 -10.23 -3.37
N ARG A 27 4.48 -10.62 -2.13
CA ARG A 27 5.23 -11.87 -1.88
C ARG A 27 4.44 -13.10 -2.26
N ARG A 28 3.15 -13.17 -1.89
CA ARG A 28 2.29 -14.31 -2.24
C ARG A 28 2.17 -14.46 -3.76
N ASP A 29 1.95 -13.36 -4.47
CA ASP A 29 1.80 -13.36 -5.93
C ASP A 29 3.11 -13.78 -6.61
N ALA A 30 4.26 -13.31 -6.12
CA ALA A 30 5.57 -13.72 -6.63
C ALA A 30 5.84 -15.21 -6.42
N ILE A 31 5.51 -15.75 -5.24
CA ILE A 31 5.63 -17.19 -4.95
C ILE A 31 4.75 -17.99 -5.90
N GLN A 32 3.49 -17.58 -6.08
CA GLN A 32 2.54 -18.26 -6.95
C GLN A 32 2.98 -18.22 -8.42
N ALA A 33 3.42 -17.06 -8.90
CA ALA A 33 3.92 -16.88 -10.26
C ALA A 33 5.21 -17.69 -10.51
N HIS A 34 6.08 -17.78 -9.51
CA HIS A 34 7.28 -18.62 -9.60
C HIS A 34 6.94 -20.10 -9.66
N HIS A 35 6.03 -20.56 -8.80
CA HIS A 35 5.60 -21.95 -8.75
C HIS A 35 4.90 -22.41 -10.04
N THR A 36 4.19 -21.50 -10.71
CA THR A 36 3.54 -21.74 -12.00
C THR A 36 4.47 -21.53 -13.21
N GLY A 37 5.74 -21.19 -12.99
CA GLY A 37 6.73 -20.95 -14.05
C GLY A 37 6.56 -19.62 -14.80
N LEU A 38 5.58 -18.79 -14.43
CA LEU A 38 5.34 -17.48 -15.02
C LEU A 38 6.41 -16.45 -14.65
N LEU A 39 7.07 -16.63 -13.50
CA LEU A 39 8.13 -15.76 -13.02
C LEU A 39 9.41 -16.55 -12.71
N ALA A 40 10.45 -16.34 -13.51
CA ALA A 40 11.72 -17.06 -13.32
C ALA A 40 12.49 -16.63 -12.06
N ARG A 41 12.32 -15.37 -11.62
CA ARG A 41 13.11 -14.74 -10.55
C ARG A 41 12.22 -13.94 -9.58
N PRO A 42 11.74 -14.55 -8.48
CA PRO A 42 10.87 -13.87 -7.51
C PRO A 42 11.61 -12.89 -6.58
N GLU A 43 12.94 -12.90 -6.57
CA GLU A 43 13.76 -12.14 -5.61
C GLU A 43 13.56 -10.63 -5.72
N GLN A 44 13.28 -10.14 -6.93
CA GLN A 44 12.98 -8.73 -7.15
C GLN A 44 11.69 -8.31 -6.44
N ALA A 45 10.65 -9.14 -6.51
CA ALA A 45 9.40 -8.88 -5.80
C ALA A 45 9.57 -8.95 -4.28
N PHE A 46 10.42 -9.85 -3.79
CA PHE A 46 10.77 -9.89 -2.37
C PHE A 46 11.52 -8.65 -1.91
N GLY A 47 12.47 -8.16 -2.71
CA GLY A 47 13.16 -6.89 -2.45
C GLY A 47 12.19 -5.71 -2.36
N MET A 48 11.26 -5.60 -3.31
CA MET A 48 10.23 -4.56 -3.30
C MET A 48 9.28 -4.68 -2.09
N ALA A 49 8.90 -5.90 -1.72
CA ALA A 49 8.08 -6.11 -0.53
C ALA A 49 8.83 -5.72 0.76
N SER A 50 10.14 -5.95 0.85
CA SER A 50 10.96 -5.50 1.97
C SER A 50 11.07 -3.97 2.05
N ILE A 51 11.09 -3.28 0.91
CA ILE A 51 11.03 -1.80 0.87
C ILE A 51 9.68 -1.31 1.41
N LEU A 52 8.57 -1.93 1.02
CA LEU A 52 7.24 -1.59 1.56
C LEU A 52 7.18 -1.80 3.08
N GLU A 53 7.76 -2.87 3.61
CA GLU A 53 7.83 -3.10 5.05
C GLU A 53 8.66 -2.05 5.79
N LEU A 54 9.79 -1.61 5.19
CA LEU A 54 10.59 -0.52 5.75
C LEU A 54 9.80 0.79 5.79
N LEU A 55 9.06 1.10 4.73
CA LEU A 55 8.17 2.27 4.69
C LEU A 55 7.06 2.15 5.74
N ALA A 56 6.47 0.95 5.91
CA ALA A 56 5.47 0.69 6.93
C ALA A 56 6.02 0.87 8.36
N LEU A 57 7.27 0.46 8.61
CA LEU A 57 7.95 0.65 9.88
C LEU A 57 8.16 2.14 10.20
N ARG A 58 8.47 2.95 9.17
CA ARG A 58 8.74 4.39 9.30
C ARG A 58 7.53 5.28 8.99
N THR A 59 6.32 4.73 8.85
CA THR A 59 5.10 5.44 8.42
C THR A 59 4.86 6.78 9.15
N ALA A 60 5.15 6.83 10.45
CA ALA A 60 4.96 8.04 11.27
C ALA A 60 6.00 9.14 11.00
N ASP A 61 7.17 8.77 10.48
CA ASP A 61 8.31 9.66 10.21
C ASP A 61 8.41 10.06 8.74
N LEU A 62 7.61 9.44 7.86
CA LEU A 62 7.57 9.81 6.45
C LEU A 62 7.02 11.21 6.27
N ASP A 63 7.54 11.92 5.28
CA ASP A 63 6.89 13.12 4.76
C ASP A 63 5.41 12.81 4.44
N PRO A 64 4.45 13.66 4.85
CA PRO A 64 3.03 13.38 4.66
C PRO A 64 2.64 13.08 3.20
N HIS A 65 3.22 13.78 2.22
CA HIS A 65 2.92 13.54 0.81
C HIS A 65 3.49 12.22 0.32
N VAL A 66 4.67 11.84 0.81
CA VAL A 66 5.26 10.53 0.53
C VAL A 66 4.42 9.41 1.16
N ARG A 67 4.01 9.56 2.43
CA ARG A 67 3.13 8.59 3.11
C ARG A 67 1.84 8.39 2.33
N ASP A 68 1.15 9.48 1.98
CA ASP A 68 -0.13 9.42 1.27
C ASP A 68 0.04 8.76 -0.12
N HIS A 69 1.15 9.03 -0.80
CA HIS A 69 1.46 8.39 -2.08
C HIS A 69 1.70 6.88 -1.93
N VAL A 70 2.48 6.47 -0.91
CA VAL A 70 2.76 5.05 -0.63
C VAL A 70 1.49 4.30 -0.27
N VAL A 71 0.63 4.86 0.58
CA VAL A 71 -0.66 4.27 0.95
C VAL A 71 -1.57 4.13 -0.28
N ARG A 72 -1.62 5.13 -1.16
CA ARG A 72 -2.39 5.04 -2.40
C ARG A 72 -1.90 3.89 -3.29
N ILE A 73 -0.59 3.78 -3.52
CA ILE A 73 -0.01 2.67 -4.30
C ILE A 73 -0.30 1.32 -3.64
N ALA A 74 -0.16 1.21 -2.32
CA ALA A 74 -0.46 -0.01 -1.58
C ALA A 74 -1.92 -0.45 -1.76
N ARG A 75 -2.88 0.50 -1.72
CA ARG A 75 -4.30 0.23 -1.99
C ARG A 75 -4.54 -0.24 -3.43
N GLU A 76 -3.90 0.41 -4.40
CA GLU A 76 -3.98 0.01 -5.81
C GLU A 76 -3.46 -1.42 -6.02
N MET A 77 -2.37 -1.79 -5.35
CA MET A 77 -1.80 -3.14 -5.41
C MET A 77 -2.73 -4.22 -4.83
N THR A 78 -3.46 -3.91 -3.76
CA THR A 78 -4.37 -4.87 -3.11
C THR A 78 -5.79 -4.86 -3.69
N GLY A 79 -6.03 -4.08 -4.74
CA GLY A 79 -7.36 -3.96 -5.36
C GLY A 79 -8.37 -3.13 -4.55
N ASP A 80 -7.92 -2.42 -3.50
CA ASP A 80 -8.74 -1.52 -2.68
C ASP A 80 -8.68 -0.08 -3.23
N GLY A 81 -8.78 0.05 -4.56
CA GLY A 81 -8.75 1.33 -5.23
C GLY A 81 -9.93 2.19 -4.79
N MET A 82 -9.73 3.10 -3.83
CA MET A 82 -10.67 4.19 -3.58
C MET A 82 -10.89 4.93 -4.91
N ASP A 83 -12.17 5.18 -5.21
CA ASP A 83 -12.66 5.94 -6.36
C ASP A 83 -11.64 6.96 -6.88
N ARG A 84 -11.20 6.76 -8.12
CA ARG A 84 -10.37 7.70 -8.87
C ARG A 84 -11.00 9.10 -8.81
N PRO A 85 -10.34 10.13 -8.26
CA PRO A 85 -10.88 11.49 -8.33
C PRO A 85 -10.77 12.13 -9.73
N THR A 86 -10.26 11.40 -10.74
CA THR A 86 -9.99 11.95 -12.09
C THR A 86 -11.11 11.77 -13.10
N VAL A 87 -12.27 11.19 -12.75
CA VAL A 87 -13.46 11.24 -13.62
C VAL A 87 -14.57 11.97 -12.90
N ARG A 88 -14.50 13.31 -12.94
CA ARG A 88 -15.66 14.18 -12.81
C ARG A 88 -16.70 13.67 -13.81
N ARG A 89 -17.66 12.87 -13.35
CA ARG A 89 -18.85 12.48 -14.12
C ARG A 89 -19.60 13.76 -14.49
N THR A 90 -19.27 14.34 -15.63
CA THR A 90 -20.13 15.31 -16.29
C THR A 90 -21.37 14.53 -16.73
N ARG A 91 -22.44 14.58 -15.92
CA ARG A 91 -23.78 14.25 -16.38
C ARG A 91 -24.12 15.22 -17.50
N ARG A 92 -23.92 14.79 -18.75
CA ARG A 92 -24.58 15.36 -19.93
C ARG A 92 -25.84 14.55 -20.19
N ARG A 93 -26.98 15.08 -19.77
CA ARG A 93 -28.20 15.32 -20.55
C ARG A 93 -29.32 15.70 -19.58
#